data_AF-A0A2P4YYH0-F1
#
_entry.id   AF-A0A2P4YYH0-F1
#
_cell.length_a   1.000
_cell.length_b   1.000
_cell.length_c   1.000
_cell.angle_alpha   90.00
_cell.angle_beta   90.00
_cell.angle_gamma   90.00
#
_symmetry.space_group_name_H-M   'P 1'
#
loop_
_entity.id
_entity.type
_entity.pdbx_description
1 polymer ?
#
loop_
_entity_poly.entity_id
_entity_poly.type
_entity_poly.pdbx_seq_one_letter_code
_entity_poly.pdbx_strand_id
1 'polypeptide(L)'
;MEQGFPARRIAMEKITERLLQEFDESDPENIPYFIVDFMCKNYGEHLLGFSRIWNAEYEFEQERFAVIDFFRSQFINSKITGDFIGAGFDTLEALCTITPKDIDEIEKFSNKTWLPGHKIRLQQIFSDISSRVQQWRDEREQMLQKPCQHLGSNKLVLGT
;
A
#
# COMPACT_ATOMS: atom_id res chain seq x y z
N MET A 1 -1.27 24.28 40.38
CA MET A 1 -1.72 23.18 39.50
C MET A 1 -2.95 23.56 38.63
N GLU A 2 -3.30 24.84 38.45
CA GLU A 2 -4.56 25.24 37.78
C GLU A 2 -4.44 25.71 36.31
N GLN A 3 -3.23 25.94 35.78
CA GLN A 3 -3.08 26.50 34.42
C GLN A 3 -3.24 25.49 33.26
N GLY A 4 -3.51 24.21 33.55
CA GLY A 4 -3.60 23.15 32.53
C GLY A 4 -5.00 22.68 32.16
N PHE A 5 -6.05 23.19 32.81
CA PHE A 5 -7.43 22.75 32.59
C PHE A 5 -8.08 23.35 31.32
N PRO A 6 -7.92 24.65 31.03
CA PRO A 6 -8.51 25.27 29.84
C PRO A 6 -7.93 24.71 28.53
N ALA A 7 -6.61 24.51 28.48
CA ALA A 7 -5.94 23.98 27.29
C ALA A 7 -6.39 22.56 26.93
N ARG A 8 -6.60 21.70 27.93
CA ARG A 8 -7.10 20.33 27.73
C ARG A 8 -8.54 20.31 27.21
N ARG A 9 -9.37 21.22 27.68
CA ARG A 9 -10.75 21.37 27.19
C ARG A 9 -10.77 21.81 25.73
N ILE A 10 -9.99 22.83 25.37
CA ILE A 10 -9.89 23.31 23.98
C ILE A 10 -9.39 22.20 23.05
N ALA A 11 -8.42 21.40 23.49
CA ALA A 11 -7.95 20.26 22.69
C ALA A 11 -9.04 19.20 22.46
N MET A 12 -9.82 18.88 23.50
CA MET A 12 -10.93 17.93 23.40
C MET A 12 -12.03 18.45 22.46
N GLU A 13 -12.37 19.74 22.54
CA GLU A 13 -13.36 20.39 21.66
C GLU A 13 -12.93 20.25 20.20
N LYS A 14 -11.68 20.54 19.86
CA LYS A 14 -11.15 20.39 18.49
C LYS A 14 -11.21 18.95 17.96
N ILE A 15 -10.86 17.96 18.80
CA ILE A 15 -10.95 16.55 18.39
C ILE A 15 -12.41 16.17 18.14
N THR A 16 -13.32 16.64 18.98
CA THR A 16 -14.76 16.37 18.87
C THR A 16 -15.35 17.02 17.62
N GLU A 17 -15.01 18.27 17.34
CA GLU A 17 -15.42 18.97 16.11
C GLU A 17 -15.00 18.20 14.86
N ARG A 18 -13.75 17.73 14.81
CA ARG A 18 -13.24 16.96 13.67
C ARG A 18 -13.91 15.59 13.53
N LEU A 19 -14.16 14.90 14.65
CA LEU A 19 -14.88 13.63 14.66
C LEU A 19 -16.29 13.78 14.11
N LEU A 20 -17.02 14.82 14.55
CA LEU A 20 -18.39 15.09 14.09
C LEU A 20 -18.42 15.46 12.61
N GLN A 21 -17.47 16.27 12.15
CA GLN A 21 -17.37 16.60 10.74
C GLN A 21 -17.19 15.34 9.87
N GLU A 22 -16.24 14.46 10.22
CA GLU A 22 -16.00 13.22 9.45
C GLU A 22 -17.16 12.23 9.58
N PHE A 23 -17.90 12.25 10.70
CA PHE A 23 -19.11 11.45 10.91
C PHE A 23 -20.22 11.88 9.95
N ASP A 24 -20.50 13.18 9.89
CA ASP A 24 -21.54 13.74 9.01
C ASP A 24 -21.21 13.54 7.52
N GLU A 25 -19.91 13.58 7.16
CA GLU A 25 -19.45 13.34 5.80
C GLU A 25 -19.53 11.86 5.37
N SER A 26 -19.33 10.92 6.31
CA SER A 26 -19.26 9.48 6.01
C SER A 26 -20.53 8.69 6.29
N ASP A 27 -21.47 9.25 7.07
CA ASP A 27 -22.74 8.62 7.51
C ASP A 27 -22.58 7.14 7.92
N PRO A 28 -21.74 6.84 8.93
CA PRO A 28 -21.32 5.46 9.19
C PRO A 28 -22.40 4.67 9.94
N GLU A 29 -22.75 3.49 9.43
CA GLU A 29 -23.71 2.59 10.08
C GLU A 29 -23.21 2.06 11.44
N ASN A 30 -21.89 1.85 11.57
CA ASN A 30 -21.26 1.33 12.79
C ASN A 30 -20.47 2.42 13.52
N ILE A 31 -21.15 3.12 14.43
CA ILE A 31 -20.59 4.26 15.17
C ILE A 31 -19.36 3.87 16.02
N PRO A 32 -19.35 2.78 16.82
CA PRO A 32 -18.16 2.40 17.57
C PRO A 32 -16.96 2.10 16.67
N TYR A 33 -17.16 1.40 15.56
CA TYR A 33 -16.10 1.12 14.60
C TYR A 33 -15.53 2.43 14.03
N PHE A 34 -16.42 3.33 13.59
CA PHE A 34 -16.03 4.64 13.07
C PHE A 34 -15.17 5.43 14.06
N ILE A 35 -15.55 5.49 15.34
CA ILE A 35 -14.78 6.22 16.36
C ILE A 35 -13.38 5.61 16.52
N VAL A 36 -13.28 4.28 16.61
CA VAL A 36 -11.98 3.61 16.75
C VAL A 36 -11.11 3.83 15.51
N ASP A 37 -11.70 3.73 14.33
CA ASP A 37 -11.04 3.93 13.05
C ASP A 37 -10.54 5.38 12.87
N PHE A 38 -11.39 6.36 13.19
CA PHE A 38 -11.04 7.77 13.24
C PHE A 38 -9.84 8.04 14.15
N MET A 39 -9.86 7.45 15.35
CA MET A 39 -8.77 7.61 16.32
C MET A 39 -7.47 6.98 15.81
N CYS A 40 -7.53 5.79 15.20
CA CYS A 40 -6.37 5.11 14.66
C CYS A 40 -5.75 5.85 13.46
N LYS A 41 -6.59 6.40 12.57
CA LYS A 41 -6.15 7.17 11.39
C LYS A 41 -5.50 8.50 11.76
N ASN A 42 -6.11 9.24 12.68
CA ASN A 42 -5.72 10.63 12.94
C ASN A 42 -4.78 10.80 14.15
N TYR A 43 -4.78 9.84 15.08
CA TYR A 43 -4.07 9.95 16.36
C TYR A 43 -3.31 8.67 16.72
N GLY A 44 -2.98 7.82 15.74
CA GLY A 44 -2.39 6.51 15.96
C GLY A 44 -1.10 6.49 16.79
N GLU A 45 -0.27 7.53 16.70
CA GLU A 45 0.94 7.68 17.51
C GLU A 45 0.67 7.70 19.03
N HIS A 46 -0.53 8.13 19.43
CA HIS A 46 -0.94 8.17 20.84
C HIS A 46 -1.52 6.86 21.35
N LEU A 47 -1.70 5.87 20.47
CA LEU A 47 -2.38 4.61 20.79
C LEU A 47 -1.41 3.45 21.07
N LEU A 48 -0.14 3.73 21.35
CA LEU A 48 0.86 2.74 21.77
C LEU A 48 0.96 1.52 20.83
N GLY A 49 0.83 1.74 19.52
CA GLY A 49 0.89 0.69 18.50
C GLY A 49 -0.44 -0.02 18.22
N PHE A 50 -1.52 0.28 18.95
CA PHE A 50 -2.85 -0.27 18.66
C PHE A 50 -3.32 0.10 17.24
N SER A 51 -3.03 1.32 16.76
CA SER A 51 -3.39 1.73 15.40
C SER A 51 -2.78 0.82 14.33
N ARG A 52 -1.57 0.29 14.56
CA ARG A 52 -0.93 -0.67 13.66
C ARG A 52 -1.66 -2.01 13.65
N ILE A 53 -2.12 -2.47 14.81
CA ILE A 53 -2.91 -3.71 14.92
C ILE A 53 -4.26 -3.53 14.21
N TRP A 54 -4.92 -2.39 14.44
CA TRP A 54 -6.19 -2.03 13.82
C TRP A 54 -6.09 -1.98 12.28
N ASN A 55 -5.02 -1.37 11.77
CA ASN A 55 -4.80 -1.19 10.33
C ASN A 55 -4.03 -2.35 9.67
N ALA A 56 -3.69 -3.41 10.42
CA ALA A 56 -2.78 -4.45 9.92
C ALA A 56 -3.29 -5.10 8.63
N GLU A 57 -4.58 -5.43 8.57
CA GLU A 57 -5.18 -6.05 7.38
C GLU A 57 -5.08 -5.14 6.14
N TYR A 58 -5.31 -3.84 6.32
CA TYR A 58 -5.14 -2.86 5.25
C TYR A 58 -3.67 -2.76 4.81
N GLU A 59 -2.73 -2.70 5.76
CA GLU A 59 -1.29 -2.67 5.45
C GLU A 59 -0.84 -3.93 4.68
N PHE A 60 -1.30 -5.12 5.08
CA PHE A 60 -1.00 -6.36 4.37
C PHE A 60 -1.54 -6.38 2.95
N GLU A 61 -2.78 -5.92 2.75
CA GLU A 61 -3.36 -5.88 1.40
C GLU A 61 -2.62 -4.87 0.50
N GLN A 62 -2.13 -3.77 1.06
CA GLN A 62 -1.32 -2.80 0.33
C GLN A 62 0.04 -3.35 -0.09
N GLU A 63 0.70 -4.15 0.76
CA GLU A 63 1.92 -4.87 0.39
C GLU A 63 1.65 -5.90 -0.72
N ARG A 64 0.53 -6.61 -0.64
CA ARG A 64 0.12 -7.55 -1.69
C ARG A 64 -0.13 -6.86 -3.01
N PHE A 65 -0.78 -5.70 -3.02
CA PHE A 65 -0.93 -4.88 -4.23
C PHE A 65 0.42 -4.39 -4.76
N ALA A 66 1.35 -4.02 -3.88
CA ALA A 66 2.70 -3.64 -4.29
C ALA A 66 3.44 -4.79 -4.98
N VAL A 67 3.32 -6.03 -4.49
CA VAL A 67 3.83 -7.24 -5.15
C VAL A 67 3.22 -7.41 -6.54
N ILE A 68 1.90 -7.26 -6.66
CA ILE A 68 1.19 -7.38 -7.94
C ILE A 68 1.70 -6.34 -8.94
N ASP A 69 1.81 -5.09 -8.52
CA ASP A 69 2.27 -3.98 -9.35
C ASP A 69 3.75 -4.12 -9.72
N PHE A 70 4.58 -4.61 -8.81
CA PHE A 70 5.97 -4.95 -9.10
C PHE A 70 6.05 -6.01 -10.20
N PHE A 71 5.37 -7.14 -10.06
CA PHE A 71 5.37 -8.18 -11.09
C PHE A 71 4.83 -7.67 -12.43
N ARG A 72 3.79 -6.82 -12.41
CA ARG A 72 3.25 -6.18 -13.61
C ARG A 72 4.30 -5.30 -14.30
N SER A 73 5.08 -4.52 -13.55
CA SER A 73 6.17 -3.71 -14.11
C SER A 73 7.27 -4.55 -14.77
N GLN A 74 7.45 -5.79 -14.31
CA GLN A 74 8.35 -6.78 -14.90
C GLN A 74 7.68 -7.63 -15.99
N PHE A 75 6.48 -7.25 -16.47
CA PHE A 75 5.64 -7.97 -17.44
C PHE A 75 5.41 -9.45 -17.09
N ILE A 76 5.27 -9.76 -15.80
CA ILE A 76 4.83 -11.06 -15.32
C ILE A 76 3.31 -11.04 -15.20
N ASN A 77 2.67 -12.11 -15.68
CA ASN A 77 1.21 -12.20 -15.68
C ASN A 77 0.65 -12.55 -14.30
N SER A 78 -0.64 -12.24 -14.10
CA SER A 78 -1.35 -12.42 -12.84
C SER A 78 -1.39 -13.87 -12.33
N LYS A 79 -1.32 -14.87 -13.22
CA LYS A 79 -1.33 -16.28 -12.82
C LYS A 79 -0.03 -16.64 -12.09
N ILE A 80 1.12 -16.28 -12.66
CA ILE A 80 2.42 -16.49 -12.02
C ILE A 80 2.52 -15.64 -10.76
N THR A 81 2.09 -14.38 -10.79
CA THR A 81 2.04 -13.53 -9.59
C THR A 81 1.24 -14.18 -8.45
N GLY A 82 0.08 -14.77 -8.77
CA GLY A 82 -0.75 -15.48 -7.80
C GLY A 82 -0.05 -16.70 -7.21
N ASP A 83 0.77 -17.40 -7.99
CA ASP A 83 1.56 -18.54 -7.50
C ASP A 83 2.60 -18.09 -6.44
N PHE A 84 3.28 -16.95 -6.62
CA PHE A 84 4.20 -16.39 -5.61
C PHE A 84 3.47 -15.95 -4.34
N ILE A 85 2.36 -15.23 -4.48
CA ILE A 85 1.53 -14.81 -3.34
C ILE A 85 1.01 -16.03 -2.58
N GLY A 86 0.52 -17.04 -3.29
CA GLY A 86 0.03 -18.28 -2.68
C GLY A 86 1.11 -19.09 -1.96
N ALA A 87 2.38 -18.93 -2.37
CA ALA A 87 3.54 -19.49 -1.70
C ALA A 87 4.04 -18.67 -0.49
N GLY A 88 3.36 -17.57 -0.14
CA GLY A 88 3.71 -16.71 1.00
C GLY A 88 4.69 -15.58 0.68
N PHE A 89 4.92 -15.29 -0.60
CA PHE A 89 5.73 -14.15 -1.04
C PHE A 89 4.84 -12.98 -1.43
N ASP A 90 4.04 -12.52 -0.47
CA ASP A 90 2.99 -11.51 -0.59
C ASP A 90 3.43 -10.11 -0.15
N THR A 91 4.70 -9.94 0.23
CA THR A 91 5.34 -8.65 0.48
C THR A 91 6.58 -8.48 -0.40
N LEU A 92 6.96 -7.25 -0.71
CA LEU A 92 8.18 -6.98 -1.48
C LEU A 92 9.44 -7.42 -0.73
N GLU A 93 9.43 -7.38 0.60
CA GLU A 93 10.52 -7.88 1.43
C GLU A 93 10.67 -9.39 1.30
N ALA A 94 9.57 -10.14 1.34
CA ALA A 94 9.59 -11.58 1.14
C ALA A 94 10.14 -11.95 -0.25
N LEU A 95 9.76 -11.21 -1.31
CA LEU A 95 10.33 -11.42 -2.65
C LEU A 95 11.85 -11.28 -2.68
N CYS A 96 12.41 -10.34 -1.92
CA CYS A 96 13.87 -10.12 -1.87
C CYS A 96 14.65 -11.28 -1.24
N THR A 97 13.97 -12.21 -0.56
CA THR A 97 14.61 -13.42 0.00
C THR A 97 14.75 -14.55 -1.02
N ILE A 98 14.04 -14.46 -2.14
CA ILE A 98 13.99 -15.48 -3.18
C ILE A 98 15.26 -15.43 -4.03
N THR A 99 15.86 -16.59 -4.23
CA THR A 99 16.97 -16.80 -5.16
C THR A 99 16.50 -17.50 -6.43
N PRO A 100 17.28 -17.47 -7.53
CA PRO A 100 16.93 -18.20 -8.75
C PRO A 100 16.74 -19.71 -8.57
N LYS A 101 17.29 -20.30 -7.50
CA LYS A 101 17.16 -21.73 -7.19
C LYS A 101 15.77 -22.09 -6.65
N ASP A 102 15.12 -21.14 -5.98
CA ASP A 102 13.84 -21.35 -5.32
C ASP A 102 12.67 -21.35 -6.32
N ILE A 103 12.90 -20.88 -7.56
CA ILE A 103 11.90 -20.84 -8.64
C ILE A 103 11.28 -22.21 -8.93
N ASP A 104 12.08 -23.27 -8.93
CA ASP A 104 11.57 -24.64 -9.14
C ASP A 104 10.81 -25.17 -7.92
N GLU A 105 11.10 -24.67 -6.71
CA GLU A 105 10.36 -25.05 -5.50
C GLU A 105 9.01 -24.35 -5.44
N ILE A 106 8.95 -23.06 -5.80
CA ILE A 106 7.72 -22.28 -5.87
C ILE A 106 6.76 -22.86 -6.92
N GLU A 107 7.27 -23.25 -8.08
CA GLU A 107 6.45 -23.91 -9.12
C GLU A 107 5.83 -25.22 -8.59
N LYS A 108 6.65 -26.06 -7.93
CA LYS A 108 6.20 -27.33 -7.35
C LYS A 108 5.15 -27.11 -6.27
N PHE A 109 5.36 -26.15 -5.37
CA PHE A 109 4.42 -25.79 -4.33
C PHE A 109 3.06 -25.36 -4.92
N SER A 110 3.10 -24.59 -6.00
CA SER A 110 1.91 -24.09 -6.70
C SER A 110 1.15 -25.18 -7.47
N ASN A 111 1.70 -26.41 -7.54
CA ASN A 111 1.19 -27.52 -8.35
C ASN A 111 0.90 -27.08 -9.80
N LYS A 112 1.79 -26.26 -10.35
CA LYS A 112 1.73 -25.77 -11.73
C LYS A 112 2.92 -26.28 -12.53
N THR A 113 2.84 -26.08 -13.84
CA THR A 113 3.98 -26.23 -14.73
C THR A 113 4.05 -24.98 -15.58
N TRP A 114 5.09 -24.20 -15.35
CA TRP A 114 5.44 -23.02 -16.10
C TRP A 114 6.27 -23.43 -17.32
N LEU A 115 6.03 -22.75 -18.44
CA LEU A 115 6.82 -22.96 -19.65
C LEU A 115 8.29 -22.58 -19.41
N PRO A 116 9.26 -23.23 -20.09
CA PRO A 116 10.68 -22.96 -19.90
C PRO A 116 11.05 -21.48 -20.04
N GLY A 117 10.42 -20.76 -20.97
CA GLY A 117 10.66 -19.33 -21.15
C GLY A 117 10.23 -18.47 -19.95
N HIS A 118 9.14 -18.83 -19.28
CA HIS A 118 8.72 -18.15 -18.05
C HIS A 118 9.72 -18.40 -16.91
N LYS A 119 10.20 -19.64 -16.78
CA LYS A 119 11.20 -19.99 -15.76
C LYS A 119 12.50 -19.21 -15.95
N ILE A 120 13.03 -19.16 -17.17
CA ILE A 120 14.26 -18.42 -17.48
C ILE A 120 14.08 -16.94 -17.14
N ARG A 121 12.94 -16.34 -17.54
CA ARG A 121 12.64 -14.93 -17.23
C ARG A 121 12.58 -14.70 -15.72
N LEU A 122 11.92 -15.57 -14.97
CA LEU A 122 11.86 -15.48 -13.51
C LEU A 122 13.26 -15.59 -12.91
N GLN A 123 14.07 -16.57 -13.31
CA GLN A 123 15.45 -16.72 -12.85
C GLN A 123 16.29 -15.46 -13.10
N GLN A 124 16.11 -14.79 -14.25
CA GLN A 124 16.79 -13.52 -14.56
C GLN A 124 16.30 -12.33 -13.73
N ILE A 125 15.01 -12.28 -13.40
CA ILE A 125 14.48 -11.27 -12.49
C ILE A 125 15.05 -11.51 -11.09
N PHE A 126 14.98 -12.75 -10.62
CA PHE A 126 15.37 -13.13 -9.26
C PHE A 126 16.88 -13.23 -9.03
N SER A 127 17.70 -13.16 -10.08
CA SER A 127 19.16 -13.06 -9.92
C SER A 127 19.61 -11.71 -9.33
N ASP A 128 18.76 -10.69 -9.39
CA ASP A 128 19.03 -9.36 -8.85
C ASP A 128 17.73 -8.71 -8.33
N ILE A 129 16.92 -9.48 -7.60
CA ILE A 129 15.60 -9.06 -7.15
C ILE A 129 15.65 -7.82 -6.27
N SER A 130 16.61 -7.74 -5.36
CA SER A 130 16.73 -6.62 -4.41
C SER A 130 16.95 -5.29 -5.12
N SER A 131 17.83 -5.25 -6.12
CA SER A 131 18.07 -4.04 -6.92
C SER A 131 16.84 -3.66 -7.73
N ARG A 132 16.14 -4.64 -8.32
CA ARG A 132 14.91 -4.39 -9.09
C ARG A 132 13.77 -3.86 -8.23
N VAL A 133 13.59 -4.43 -7.04
CA VAL A 133 12.57 -3.96 -6.08
C VAL A 133 12.91 -2.54 -5.63
N GLN A 134 14.18 -2.25 -5.32
CA GLN A 134 14.59 -0.90 -4.95
C GLN A 134 14.35 0.10 -6.08
N GLN A 135 14.78 -0.21 -7.30
CA GLN A 135 14.54 0.63 -8.46
C GLN A 135 13.04 0.91 -8.65
N TRP A 136 12.19 -0.12 -8.51
CA TRP A 136 10.75 0.05 -8.62
C TRP A 136 10.18 0.97 -7.52
N ARG A 137 10.68 0.87 -6.28
CA ARG A 137 10.29 1.78 -5.18
C ARG A 137 10.65 3.23 -5.51
N ASP A 138 11.88 3.46 -5.99
CA ASP A 138 12.38 4.79 -6.34
C ASP A 138 11.56 5.40 -7.49
N GLU A 139 11.25 4.61 -8.53
CA GLU A 139 10.42 5.05 -9.67
C GLU A 139 8.99 5.40 -9.23
N ARG A 140 8.38 4.57 -8.36
CA ARG A 140 7.03 4.81 -7.83
C ARG A 140 6.99 6.09 -7.00
N GLU A 141 7.98 6.31 -6.13
CA GLU A 141 8.07 7.52 -5.33
C GLU A 141 8.18 8.78 -6.21
N GLN A 142 9.02 8.73 -7.25
CA GLN A 142 9.13 9.82 -8.23
C GLN A 142 7.82 10.10 -8.97
N MET A 143 7.04 9.07 -9.30
CA MET A 143 5.73 9.25 -9.94
C MET A 143 4.72 9.93 -9.01
N LEU A 144 4.72 9.58 -7.72
CA LEU A 144 3.84 10.20 -6.72
C LEU A 144 4.21 11.66 -6.44
N GLN A 145 5.48 12.03 -6.60
CA GLN A 145 5.96 13.41 -6.41
C GLN A 145 5.75 14.31 -7.63
N LYS A 146 5.44 13.78 -8.82
CA LYS A 146 5.20 14.61 -10.01
C LYS A 146 3.82 15.29 -9.92
N PRO A 147 3.74 16.63 -9.88
CA PRO A 147 2.45 17.32 -9.99
C PRO A 147 1.81 17.00 -11.34
N CYS A 148 0.53 16.64 -11.33
CA CYS A 148 -0.24 16.29 -12.51
C CYS A 148 -0.27 17.49 -13.50
N GLN A 149 0.51 17.45 -14.57
CA GLN A 149 0.61 18.55 -15.56
C GLN A 149 -0.54 18.57 -16.58
N HIS A 150 -1.73 18.08 -16.24
CA HIS A 150 -2.86 17.98 -17.16
C HIS A 150 -3.98 18.95 -16.80
N LEU A 151 -3.73 20.26 -16.95
CA LEU A 151 -4.78 21.29 -17.11
C LEU A 151 -4.13 22.59 -17.58
N GLY A 152 -3.81 22.65 -18.87
CA GLY A 152 -3.23 23.85 -19.45
C GLY A 152 -3.18 23.79 -20.96
N SER A 153 -4.32 24.05 -21.61
CA SER A 153 -4.46 24.83 -22.86
C SER A 153 -5.74 24.45 -23.60
N ASN A 154 -6.83 25.13 -23.25
CA ASN A 154 -7.86 25.47 -24.23
C ASN A 154 -8.24 26.93 -23.98
N LYS A 155 -7.42 27.84 -24.49
CA LYS A 155 -7.89 29.21 -24.75
C LYS A 155 -8.89 29.11 -25.90
N LEU A 156 -10.17 29.10 -25.57
CA LEU A 156 -11.23 29.45 -26.50
C LEU A 156 -10.95 30.87 -27.01
N VAL A 157 -10.52 30.96 -28.26
CA VAL A 157 -10.52 32.20 -29.03
C VAL A 157 -11.99 32.48 -29.36
N LEU A 158 -12.63 33.31 -28.53
CA LEU A 158 -13.89 33.94 -28.88
C LEU A 158 -13.55 35.15 -29.75
N GLY A 159 -13.78 35.01 -31.05
CA GLY A 159 -13.75 36.11 -31.99
C GLY A 159 -14.88 37.10 -31.70
N THR A 160 -14.54 38.38 -31.73
CA THR A 160 -15.45 39.50 -31.92
C THR A 160 -14.98 40.27 -33.14
#